data_AF-A0A7C1QIQ6-F1
#
_entry.id   AF-A0A7C1QIQ6-F1
#
_cell.length_a   1.000
_cell.length_b   1.000
_cell.length_c   1.000
_cell.angle_alpha   90.00
_cell.angle_beta   90.00
_cell.angle_gamma   90.00
#
_symmetry.space_group_name_H-M   'P 1'
#
loop_
_entity.id
_entity.type
_entity.pdbx_description
1 polymer ?
#
loop_
_entity_poly.entity_id
_entity_poly.type
_entity_poly.pdbx_seq_one_letter_code
_entity_poly.pdbx_strand_id
1 'polypeptide(L)'
;MGGTKNMIRGVIATSLYLTTTIIIPFLVFRWIKNFELPQIGQILMTQESYDTIIFWLTAFGILISGIAFFAFSSPKHSIRRGVFALLLVIVNCLYLWSYKFSGATEVIFNIDIPGFTGFLSLDLKQMVLTYMGIYFLMIILKVYDVIDFIINRKKIRENRMKE
;
A
#
# COMPACT_ATOMS: atom_id res chain seq x y z
N MET A 1 -4.43 -12.49 26.33
CA MET A 1 -3.78 -13.05 25.10
C MET A 1 -2.26 -13.13 25.28
N GLY A 2 -1.67 -14.32 25.21
CA GLY A 2 -0.23 -14.52 25.38
C GLY A 2 0.62 -13.81 24.30
N GLY A 3 1.85 -13.41 24.66
CA GLY A 3 2.77 -12.67 23.80
C GLY A 3 3.08 -13.38 22.48
N THR A 4 3.24 -14.71 22.51
CA THR A 4 3.53 -15.54 21.33
C THR A 4 2.42 -15.47 20.28
N LYS A 5 1.16 -15.48 20.70
CA LYS A 5 0.00 -15.38 19.79
C LYS A 5 -0.03 -14.03 19.07
N ASN A 6 0.40 -12.97 19.75
CA ASN A 6 0.48 -11.64 19.14
C ASN A 6 1.65 -11.57 18.13
N MET A 7 2.81 -12.16 18.45
CA MET A 7 3.93 -12.21 17.50
C MET A 7 3.56 -12.97 16.23
N ILE A 8 2.93 -14.14 16.33
CA ILE A 8 2.46 -14.91 15.17
C ILE A 8 1.52 -14.08 14.30
N ARG A 9 0.59 -13.35 14.92
CA ARG A 9 -0.30 -12.43 14.19
C ARG A 9 0.45 -11.33 13.45
N GLY A 10 1.49 -10.78 14.07
CA GLY A 10 2.39 -9.81 13.44
C GLY A 10 3.06 -10.39 12.20
N VAL A 11 3.63 -11.59 12.29
CA VAL A 11 4.29 -12.28 11.16
C VAL A 11 3.31 -12.53 10.02
N ILE A 12 2.12 -13.06 10.31
CA ILE A 12 1.10 -13.31 9.28
C ILE A 12 0.70 -12.01 8.58
N ALA A 13 0.47 -10.94 9.35
CA ALA A 13 0.13 -9.65 8.77
C ALA A 13 1.25 -9.11 7.88
N THR A 14 2.49 -9.12 8.35
CA THR A 14 3.65 -8.70 7.56
C THR A 14 3.79 -9.50 6.27
N SER A 15 3.61 -10.82 6.32
CA SER A 15 3.65 -11.66 5.13
C SER A 15 2.56 -11.25 4.12
N LEU A 16 1.33 -11.04 4.58
CA LEU A 16 0.23 -10.60 3.72
C LEU A 16 0.54 -9.24 3.06
N TYR A 17 1.02 -8.27 3.83
CA TYR A 17 1.39 -6.95 3.30
C TYR A 17 2.57 -7.03 2.32
N LEU A 18 3.57 -7.87 2.60
CA LEU A 18 4.70 -8.07 1.70
C LEU A 18 4.22 -8.65 0.36
N THR A 19 3.32 -9.64 0.40
CA THR A 19 2.74 -10.22 -0.81
C THR A 19 1.91 -9.20 -1.60
N THR A 20 1.04 -8.43 -0.94
CA THR A 20 0.12 -7.50 -1.63
C THR A 20 0.77 -6.20 -2.08
N THR A 21 1.78 -5.70 -1.37
CA THR A 21 2.42 -4.40 -1.67
C THR A 21 3.72 -4.51 -2.45
N ILE A 22 4.39 -5.67 -2.42
CA ILE A 22 5.64 -5.90 -3.16
C ILE A 22 5.45 -6.97 -4.21
N ILE A 23 5.15 -8.21 -3.81
CA ILE A 23 5.24 -9.37 -4.73
C ILE A 23 4.26 -9.22 -5.90
N ILE A 24 2.99 -8.96 -5.61
CA ILE A 24 1.96 -8.82 -6.66
C ILE A 24 2.30 -7.64 -7.60
N PRO A 25 2.52 -6.41 -7.10
CA PRO A 25 2.89 -5.28 -7.95
C PRO A 25 4.16 -5.53 -8.77
N PHE A 26 5.21 -6.12 -8.18
CA PHE A 26 6.45 -6.47 -8.88
C PHE A 26 6.20 -7.41 -10.08
N LEU A 27 5.40 -8.46 -9.87
CA LEU A 27 5.04 -9.40 -10.94
C LEU A 27 4.22 -8.72 -12.04
N VAL A 28 3.28 -7.84 -11.67
CA VAL A 28 2.46 -7.08 -12.63
C VAL A 28 3.32 -6.15 -13.48
N PHE A 29 4.19 -5.33 -12.88
CA PHE A 29 5.07 -4.44 -13.65
C PHE A 29 6.08 -5.21 -14.50
N ARG A 30 6.60 -6.33 -14.00
CA ARG A 30 7.48 -7.21 -14.79
C ARG A 30 6.73 -7.79 -15.99
N TRP A 31 5.47 -8.17 -15.83
CA TRP A 31 4.65 -8.67 -16.92
C TRP A 31 4.37 -7.58 -17.95
N ILE A 32 3.97 -6.38 -17.51
CA ILE A 32 3.73 -5.21 -18.37
C ILE A 32 4.98 -4.87 -19.19
N LYS A 33 6.16 -4.85 -18.57
CA LYS A 33 7.43 -4.57 -19.25
C LYS A 33 7.73 -5.54 -20.40
N ASN A 34 7.44 -6.82 -20.20
CA ASN A 34 7.73 -7.87 -21.18
C ASN A 34 6.56 -8.13 -22.14
N PHE A 35 5.49 -7.33 -22.06
CA PHE A 35 4.30 -7.53 -22.85
C PHE A 35 4.48 -6.87 -24.22
N GLU A 36 4.92 -7.68 -25.18
CA GLU A 36 5.02 -7.32 -26.59
C GLU A 36 3.80 -7.90 -27.33
N LEU A 37 2.91 -7.05 -27.84
CA LEU A 37 1.82 -7.47 -28.72
C LEU A 37 2.32 -7.45 -30.17
N PRO A 38 2.26 -8.58 -30.91
CA PRO A 38 2.80 -8.68 -32.28
C PRO A 38 2.18 -7.71 -33.32
N GLN A 39 1.09 -7.01 -32.99
CA GLN A 39 0.29 -6.22 -33.93
C GLN A 39 -0.24 -4.88 -33.35
N ILE A 40 0.09 -4.51 -32.10
CA ILE A 40 -0.56 -3.37 -31.38
C ILE A 40 0.49 -2.39 -30.80
N GLY A 41 1.73 -2.43 -31.30
CA GLY A 41 2.78 -1.53 -30.82
C GLY A 41 3.38 -1.93 -29.47
N GLN A 42 4.62 -1.49 -29.23
CA GLN A 42 5.38 -1.81 -28.03
C GLN A 42 4.90 -0.96 -26.86
N ILE A 43 4.69 -1.58 -25.69
CA ILE A 43 4.64 -0.85 -24.42
C ILE A 43 6.07 -0.36 -24.17
N LEU A 44 6.38 0.86 -24.61
CA LEU A 44 7.68 1.50 -24.41
C LEU A 44 7.80 2.01 -22.97
N MET A 45 7.79 1.07 -22.01
CA MET A 45 8.24 1.38 -20.66
C MET A 45 9.76 1.43 -20.69
N THR A 46 10.34 2.63 -20.56
CA THR A 46 11.80 2.77 -20.49
C THR A 46 12.35 2.02 -19.28
N GLN A 47 13.56 1.47 -19.42
CA GLN A 47 14.24 0.74 -18.33
C GLN A 47 14.35 1.60 -17.07
N GLU A 48 14.62 2.90 -17.24
CA GLU A 48 14.73 3.89 -16.15
C GLU A 48 13.40 4.08 -15.39
N SER A 49 12.28 4.17 -16.11
CA SER A 49 10.95 4.28 -15.49
C SER A 49 10.58 3.02 -14.72
N TYR A 50 10.89 1.85 -15.28
CA TYR A 50 10.69 0.56 -14.61
C TYR A 50 11.49 0.47 -13.30
N ASP A 51 12.79 0.79 -13.34
CA ASP A 51 13.66 0.71 -12.17
C ASP A 51 13.24 1.71 -11.07
N THR A 52 12.80 2.90 -11.47
CA THR A 52 12.25 3.91 -10.56
C THR A 52 10.97 3.41 -9.87
N ILE A 53 10.05 2.81 -10.62
CA ILE A 53 8.80 2.25 -10.07
C ILE A 53 9.10 1.12 -9.08
N ILE A 54 9.97 0.17 -9.45
CA ILE A 54 10.33 -0.95 -8.59
C ILE A 54 11.04 -0.48 -7.32
N PHE A 55 11.90 0.54 -7.41
CA PHE A 55 12.57 1.13 -6.24
C PHE A 55 11.55 1.66 -5.22
N TRP A 56 10.63 2.54 -5.64
CA TRP A 56 9.64 3.11 -4.75
C TRP A 56 8.68 2.07 -4.17
N LEU A 57 8.25 1.13 -5.01
CA LEU A 57 7.39 0.01 -4.63
C LEU A 57 8.04 -0.85 -3.54
N THR A 58 9.33 -1.16 -3.69
CA THR A 58 10.08 -1.97 -2.73
C THR A 58 10.34 -1.19 -1.44
N ALA A 59 10.80 0.06 -1.54
CA ALA A 59 11.12 0.90 -0.39
C ALA A 59 9.92 1.10 0.54
N PHE A 60 8.79 1.54 -0.03
CA PHE A 60 7.57 1.72 0.74
C PHE A 60 6.90 0.40 1.12
N GLY A 61 6.96 -0.63 0.29
CA GLY A 61 6.41 -1.95 0.62
C GLY A 61 7.09 -2.58 1.85
N ILE A 62 8.41 -2.44 1.98
CA ILE A 62 9.15 -2.89 3.18
C ILE A 62 8.70 -2.07 4.40
N LEU A 63 8.57 -0.76 4.23
CA LEU A 63 8.16 0.15 5.30
C LEU A 63 6.75 -0.17 5.81
N ILE A 64 5.79 -0.38 4.90
CA ILE A 64 4.42 -0.83 5.21
C ILE A 64 4.45 -2.17 5.96
N SER A 65 5.22 -3.14 5.45
CA SER A 65 5.32 -4.48 6.03
C SER A 65 5.89 -4.46 7.45
N GLY A 66 6.90 -3.62 7.70
CA GLY A 66 7.48 -3.40 9.02
C GLY A 66 6.51 -2.73 10.00
N ILE A 67 5.79 -1.69 9.57
CA ILE A 67 4.79 -1.03 10.43
C ILE A 67 3.60 -1.96 10.70
N ALA A 68 3.18 -2.76 9.71
CA ALA A 68 2.14 -3.76 9.89
C ALA A 68 2.53 -4.77 10.97
N PHE A 69 3.79 -5.23 11.00
CA PHE A 69 4.27 -6.12 12.07
C PHE A 69 3.97 -5.53 13.46
N PHE A 70 4.35 -4.28 13.68
CA PHE A 70 4.19 -3.62 14.97
C PHE A 70 2.73 -3.30 15.30
N ALA A 71 1.91 -2.97 14.32
CA ALA A 71 0.47 -2.75 14.49
C ALA A 71 -0.25 -4.04 14.94
N PHE A 72 0.03 -5.16 14.26
CA PHE A 72 -0.68 -6.43 14.47
C PHE A 72 -0.10 -7.29 15.61
N SER A 73 1.18 -7.10 15.96
CA SER A 73 1.78 -7.68 17.16
C SER A 73 1.41 -6.97 18.46
N SER A 74 0.79 -5.78 18.37
CA SER A 74 0.36 -5.04 19.54
C SER A 74 -1.02 -5.50 20.05
N PRO A 75 -1.27 -5.47 21.39
CA PRO A 75 -2.58 -5.82 21.96
C PRO A 75 -3.71 -4.98 21.37
N LYS A 76 -4.90 -5.60 21.18
CA LYS A 76 -6.05 -5.03 20.46
C LYS A 76 -6.46 -3.61 20.87
N HIS A 77 -6.42 -3.29 22.16
CA HIS A 77 -6.84 -1.98 22.69
C HIS A 77 -5.66 -1.20 23.28
N SER A 78 -4.51 -1.16 22.61
CA SER A 78 -3.33 -0.45 23.11
C SER A 78 -3.06 0.83 22.34
N ILE A 79 -2.57 1.85 23.05
CA ILE A 79 -2.08 3.10 22.44
C ILE A 79 -1.04 2.79 21.36
N ARG A 80 -0.11 1.85 21.64
CA ARG A 80 0.87 1.37 20.67
C ARG A 80 0.22 0.89 19.37
N ARG A 81 -0.83 0.07 19.46
CA ARG A 81 -1.57 -0.39 18.28
C ARG A 81 -2.24 0.76 17.52
N GLY A 82 -2.83 1.72 18.24
CA GLY A 82 -3.43 2.91 17.63
C GLY A 82 -2.40 3.72 16.83
N VAL A 83 -1.23 4.00 17.45
CA VAL A 83 -0.14 4.76 16.82
C VAL A 83 0.40 4.03 15.58
N PHE A 84 0.71 2.74 15.67
CA PHE A 84 1.20 1.99 14.52
C PHE A 84 0.14 1.80 13.43
N ALA A 85 -1.15 1.71 13.78
CA ALA A 85 -2.21 1.68 12.78
C ALA A 85 -2.34 3.02 12.05
N LEU A 86 -2.20 4.15 12.76
CA LEU A 86 -2.18 5.48 12.14
C LEU A 86 -0.96 5.65 11.22
N LEU A 87 0.23 5.27 11.68
CA LEU A 87 1.44 5.28 10.85
C LEU A 87 1.28 4.40 9.61
N LEU A 88 0.63 3.23 9.75
CA LEU A 88 0.38 2.34 8.63
C LEU A 88 -0.46 3.03 7.54
N VAL A 89 -1.53 3.72 7.94
CA VAL A 89 -2.39 4.47 7.00
C VAL A 89 -1.60 5.59 6.32
N ILE A 90 -0.82 6.37 7.06
CA ILE A 90 0.02 7.45 6.51
C ILE A 90 1.00 6.90 5.46
N VAL A 91 1.67 5.80 5.76
CA VAL A 91 2.64 5.22 4.84
C VAL A 91 1.96 4.61 3.61
N ASN A 92 0.75 4.06 3.74
CA ASN A 92 -0.03 3.65 2.57
C ASN A 92 -0.43 4.87 1.69
N CYS A 93 -0.72 6.04 2.27
CA CYS A 93 -0.89 7.27 1.49
C CYS A 93 0.38 7.62 0.71
N LEU A 94 1.54 7.57 1.37
CA LEU A 94 2.83 7.88 0.75
C LEU A 94 3.16 6.89 -0.37
N TYR A 95 2.83 5.61 -0.19
CA TYR A 95 2.96 4.58 -1.22
C TYR A 95 2.08 4.86 -2.45
N LEU A 96 0.83 5.27 -2.26
CA LEU A 96 0.02 5.72 -3.38
C LEU A 96 0.60 6.97 -4.06
N TRP A 97 1.14 7.88 -3.27
CA TRP A 97 1.75 9.09 -3.79
C TRP A 97 3.02 8.80 -4.59
N SER A 98 3.79 7.77 -4.23
CA SER A 98 4.98 7.37 -4.99
C SER A 98 4.65 6.92 -6.42
N TYR A 99 3.46 6.37 -6.67
CA TYR A 99 3.00 6.07 -8.04
C TYR A 99 2.84 7.31 -8.93
N LYS A 100 2.48 8.44 -8.32
CA LYS A 100 2.42 9.73 -9.04
C LYS A 100 3.81 10.23 -9.40
N PHE A 101 4.78 10.11 -8.49
CA PHE A 101 6.16 10.54 -8.73
C PHE A 101 6.93 9.61 -9.66
N SER A 102 6.56 8.34 -9.71
CA SER A 102 7.20 7.34 -10.56
C SER A 102 6.71 7.36 -12.02
N GLY A 103 5.82 8.28 -12.38
CA GLY A 103 5.27 8.38 -13.75
C GLY A 103 4.34 7.24 -14.16
N ALA A 104 4.00 6.32 -13.24
CA ALA A 104 3.18 5.14 -13.53
C ALA A 104 1.69 5.46 -13.78
N THR A 105 1.28 6.71 -13.55
CA THR A 105 -0.12 7.14 -13.67
C THR A 105 -0.58 7.41 -15.09
N GLU A 106 0.34 7.54 -16.04
CA GLU A 106 0.04 7.79 -17.45
C GLU A 106 0.57 6.62 -18.27
N VAL A 107 -0.33 5.69 -18.62
CA VAL A 107 0.02 4.59 -19.52
C VAL A 107 -0.51 4.95 -20.90
N ILE A 108 0.40 5.30 -21.80
CA ILE A 108 0.09 5.63 -23.19
C ILE A 108 0.26 4.35 -24.02
N PHE A 109 -0.84 3.84 -24.55
CA PHE A 109 -0.84 2.75 -25.51
C PHE A 109 -0.86 3.34 -26.91
N ASN A 110 0.23 3.17 -27.66
CA ASN A 110 0.27 3.53 -29.08
C ASN A 110 -0.26 2.34 -29.88
N ILE A 111 -1.47 2.47 -30.41
CA ILE A 111 -2.07 1.44 -31.27
C ILE A 111 -1.69 1.81 -32.71
N ASP A 112 -0.77 1.03 -33.29
CA ASP A 112 -0.38 1.15 -34.69
C ASP A 112 -0.86 -0.10 -35.45
N ILE A 113 -2.06 -0.01 -36.01
CA ILE A 113 -2.67 -1.05 -36.85
C ILE A 113 -2.74 -0.49 -38.28
N PRO A 114 -2.49 -1.30 -39.33
CA PRO A 114 -2.63 -0.85 -40.72
C PRO A 114 -4.06 -0.31 -40.97
N GLY A 115 -4.19 1.02 -41.15
CA GLY A 115 -5.46 1.70 -41.40
C GLY A 115 -6.11 2.40 -40.19
N PHE A 116 -5.54 2.30 -38.98
CA PHE A 116 -6.02 3.04 -37.81
C PHE A 116 -4.84 3.40 -36.89
N THR A 117 -4.51 4.69 -36.83
CA THR A 117 -3.53 5.25 -35.88
C THR A 117 -4.28 5.93 -34.75
N GLY A 118 -4.19 5.39 -33.54
CA GLY A 118 -4.84 5.95 -32.36
C GLY A 118 -3.99 5.77 -31.11
N PHE A 119 -4.13 6.67 -30.15
CA PHE A 119 -3.51 6.55 -28.83
C PHE A 119 -4.60 6.30 -27.79
N LEU A 120 -4.44 5.29 -26.95
CA LEU A 120 -5.28 5.07 -25.78
C LEU A 120 -4.47 5.49 -24.56
N SER A 121 -4.86 6.62 -23.95
CA SER A 121 -4.25 7.11 -22.72
C SER A 121 -5.12 6.70 -21.55
N LEU A 122 -4.60 5.83 -20.68
CA LEU A 122 -5.22 5.51 -19.40
C LEU A 122 -4.67 6.47 -18.34
N ASP A 123 -5.47 7.47 -17.95
CA ASP A 123 -5.14 8.38 -16.86
C ASP A 123 -5.63 7.80 -15.52
N LEU A 124 -4.69 7.27 -14.74
CA LEU A 124 -4.96 6.70 -13.41
C LEU A 124 -5.04 7.77 -12.31
N LYS A 125 -4.86 9.06 -12.61
CA LYS A 125 -4.87 10.14 -11.60
C LYS A 125 -6.18 10.20 -10.82
N GLN A 126 -7.32 10.06 -11.51
CA GLN A 126 -8.62 10.13 -10.85
C GLN A 126 -8.82 8.95 -9.90
N MET A 127 -8.37 7.75 -10.27
CA MET A 127 -8.37 6.57 -9.41
C MET A 127 -7.49 6.80 -8.16
N VAL A 128 -6.26 7.29 -8.33
CA VAL A 128 -5.35 7.60 -7.22
C VAL A 128 -5.98 8.64 -6.28
N LEU A 129 -6.63 9.68 -6.82
CA LEU A 129 -7.29 10.72 -6.03
C LEU A 129 -8.45 10.16 -5.19
N THR A 130 -9.27 9.28 -5.76
CA THR A 130 -10.34 8.58 -5.02
C THR A 130 -9.77 7.77 -3.87
N TYR A 131 -8.71 6.99 -4.10
CA TYR A 131 -8.07 6.24 -3.04
C TYR A 131 -7.48 7.15 -1.96
N MET A 132 -6.83 8.26 -2.32
CA MET A 132 -6.33 9.25 -1.36
C MET A 132 -7.45 9.81 -0.46
N GLY A 133 -8.64 10.07 -1.01
CA GLY A 133 -9.82 10.48 -0.23
C GLY A 133 -10.26 9.43 0.80
N ILE A 134 -10.26 8.15 0.41
CA ILE A 134 -10.57 7.03 1.32
C ILE A 134 -9.53 6.95 2.44
N TYR A 135 -8.24 7.08 2.10
CA TYR A 135 -7.18 7.06 3.09
C TYR A 135 -7.26 8.25 4.06
N PHE A 136 -7.64 9.43 3.60
CA PHE A 136 -7.87 10.59 4.48
C PHE A 136 -8.95 10.31 5.52
N LEU A 137 -10.08 9.71 5.13
CA LEU A 137 -11.12 9.27 6.07
C LEU A 137 -10.59 8.24 7.06
N MET A 138 -9.77 7.29 6.61
CA MET A 138 -9.12 6.32 7.49
C MET A 138 -8.18 6.99 8.51
N ILE A 139 -7.47 8.06 8.15
CA ILE A 139 -6.65 8.82 9.10
C ILE A 139 -7.52 9.38 10.22
N ILE A 140 -8.66 10.01 9.89
CA ILE A 140 -9.58 10.56 10.89
C ILE A 140 -10.07 9.48 11.85
N LEU A 141 -10.48 8.32 11.32
CA LEU A 141 -10.91 7.18 12.14
C LEU A 141 -9.78 6.68 13.05
N LYS A 142 -8.53 6.62 12.56
CA LYS A 142 -7.39 6.17 13.37
C LYS A 142 -6.95 7.19 14.42
N VAL A 143 -7.07 8.48 14.14
CA VAL A 143 -6.89 9.53 15.15
C VAL A 143 -7.91 9.36 16.27
N TYR A 144 -9.19 9.13 15.91
CA TYR A 144 -10.24 8.87 16.89
C TYR A 144 -9.94 7.63 17.75
N ASP A 145 -9.56 6.50 17.13
CA ASP A 145 -9.17 5.27 17.84
C ASP A 145 -8.04 5.54 18.86
N VAL A 146 -7.04 6.35 18.48
CA VAL A 146 -5.91 6.70 19.36
C VAL A 146 -6.40 7.53 20.55
N ILE A 147 -7.25 8.52 20.32
CA ILE A 147 -7.82 9.36 21.39
C ILE A 147 -8.63 8.51 22.36
N ASP A 148 -9.49 7.61 21.85
CA ASP A 148 -10.28 6.69 22.66
C ASP A 148 -9.38 5.80 23.55
N PHE A 149 -8.30 5.25 22.98
CA PHE A 149 -7.35 4.43 23.74
C PHE A 149 -6.58 5.22 24.80
N ILE A 150 -6.37 6.52 24.62
CA ILE A 150 -5.73 7.39 25.61
C ILE A 150 -6.70 7.68 26.77
N ILE A 151 -7.95 8.05 26.46
CA ILE A 151 -8.96 8.43 27.46
C ILE A 151 -9.39 7.20 28.28
N ASN A 152 -9.69 6.08 27.61
CA ASN A 152 -10.20 4.86 28.26
C ASN A 152 -9.09 3.93 28.80
N ARG A 153 -7.85 4.42 28.90
CA ARG A 153 -6.67 3.62 29.26
C ARG A 153 -6.84 2.80 30.54
N LYS A 154 -7.46 3.38 31.58
CA LYS A 154 -7.65 2.70 32.88
C LYS A 154 -8.64 1.53 32.77
N LYS A 155 -9.83 1.77 32.20
CA LYS A 155 -10.87 0.76 31.97
C LYS A 155 -10.36 -0.39 31.08
N ILE A 156 -9.58 -0.05 30.06
CA ILE A 156 -8.96 -1.03 29.17
C ILE A 156 -7.92 -1.89 29.89
N ARG A 157 -7.14 -1.31 30.82
CA ARG A 157 -6.14 -2.06 31.59
C ARG A 157 -6.80 -3.02 32.56
N GLU A 158 -7.88 -2.60 33.21
CA GLU A 158 -8.67 -3.44 34.11
C GLU A 158 -9.32 -4.62 33.39
N ASN A 159 -9.94 -4.39 32.23
CA ASN A 159 -10.55 -5.47 31.45
C ASN A 159 -9.53 -6.52 30.98
N ARG A 160 -8.28 -6.13 30.73
CA ARG A 160 -7.21 -7.07 30.35
C ARG A 160 -6.64 -7.90 31.51
N MET A 161 -6.81 -7.47 32.75
CA MET A 161 -6.37 -8.24 33.92
C MET A 161 -7.44 -9.27 34.35
N LYS A 162 -8.67 -9.13 33.85
CA LYS A 162 -9.79 -10.05 34.10
C LYS A 162 -9.91 -11.15 33.05
N GLU A 163 -9.20 -11.05 31.92
CA GLU A 163 -9.07 -12.05 30.85
C GLU A 163 -7.76 -12.83 30.94
#